data_AF-A0AAQ4QJ21-F1
#
_entry.id   AF-A0AAQ4QJ21-F1
#
_cell.length_a   1.000
_cell.length_b   1.000
_cell.length_c   1.000
_cell.angle_alpha   90.00
_cell.angle_beta   90.00
_cell.angle_gamma   90.00
#
_symmetry.space_group_name_H-M   'P 1'
#
loop_
_entity.id
_entity.type
_entity.pdbx_description
1 polymer ?
#
loop_
_entity_poly.entity_id
_entity_poly.type
_entity_poly.pdbx_seq_one_letter_code
_entity_poly.pdbx_strand_id
1 'polypeptide(L)'
;MWRKASAAALLALAVGYFYHGSPDLPEQLLQYVGLPSLRASPQSDGSLEQVISAAWETLITLPTRQWSKVAVGVNACVDVVVSGVGLLQAMAVDPGAGLDHEVLHSKEDLKESFIHYMERGAAAERFFSDPEAFQRIARAAAEYPGAKLYVGGNAALIGQKLASYPDLMVLLCGPVGPKLHEMLDEQIVVPPESLQETDEFHLILEYKAGEKWGSTQAPQANRFIFSHDVSNGAMSSLETFVASLDEFEPDLVVLSGLHMMEGQGRELWEERLKEVSGSELFGLTPQKSYYTSWVISKKKNLSASSAFIDVYNLCYCSERFLPALSRQAVSAISDIHKDIPIHLELASMTDRDYMNSLMQEQVMPIVSSIGLNEQELLFLSQAGEGPHSELAAWKGVPDVGRVSDILLWILEQHGRSDPSSEADLTRIHFHTLAYHILATVDGYWGNQAAAVMAGARVASTQACGLRSVDPSKVEVKAPLEFHSSHGEPREKLTLNPAAPVTAWRRGNVTFHLTVVLVCKQPLRTVGLGDAISAEGLVYSELKTPQPF
;
A
#
# COMPACT_ATOMS: atom_id res chain seq x y z
N MET A 1 57.60 20.75 -0.18
CA MET A 1 56.28 20.68 0.50
C MET A 1 55.97 21.91 1.37
N TRP A 2 56.95 22.63 1.92
CA TRP A 2 56.67 23.77 2.82
C TRP A 2 56.09 25.03 2.15
N ARG A 3 56.48 25.35 0.91
CA ARG A 3 55.97 26.58 0.23
C ARG A 3 54.47 26.59 -0.02
N LYS A 4 53.85 25.42 -0.28
CA LYS A 4 52.40 25.29 -0.48
C LYS A 4 51.64 25.40 0.84
N ALA A 5 52.19 24.85 1.92
CA ALA A 5 51.63 24.97 3.27
C ALA A 5 51.70 26.42 3.78
N SER A 6 52.81 27.13 3.54
CA SER A 6 52.94 28.55 3.90
C SER A 6 51.99 29.45 3.12
N ALA A 7 51.76 29.16 1.83
CA ALA A 7 50.79 29.90 1.02
C ALA A 7 49.35 29.69 1.51
N ALA A 8 48.98 28.45 1.86
CA ALA A 8 47.66 28.14 2.41
C ALA A 8 47.43 28.80 3.78
N ALA A 9 48.45 28.81 4.65
CA ALA A 9 48.37 29.46 5.96
C ALA A 9 48.22 30.99 5.86
N LEU A 10 48.94 31.63 4.92
CA LEU A 10 48.81 33.06 4.68
C LEU A 10 47.44 33.43 4.08
N LEU A 11 46.89 32.57 3.21
CA LEU A 11 45.55 32.77 2.64
C LEU A 11 44.46 32.65 3.72
N ALA A 12 44.57 31.66 4.61
CA ALA A 12 43.63 31.47 5.70
C ALA A 12 43.65 32.64 6.70
N LEU A 13 44.83 33.17 7.02
CA LEU A 13 44.98 34.36 7.88
C LEU A 13 44.41 35.62 7.23
N ALA A 14 44.59 35.79 5.92
CA ALA A 14 44.01 36.91 5.19
C ALA A 14 42.48 36.84 5.16
N VAL A 15 41.90 35.67 4.88
CA VAL A 15 40.44 35.47 4.89
C VAL A 15 39.87 35.69 6.29
N GLY A 16 40.52 35.17 7.34
CA GLY A 16 40.11 35.40 8.73
C GLY A 16 40.15 36.89 9.13
N TYR A 17 41.17 37.64 8.67
CA TYR A 17 41.28 39.07 8.92
C TYR A 17 40.17 39.88 8.22
N PHE A 18 39.82 39.53 6.98
CA PHE A 18 38.73 40.17 6.25
C PHE A 18 37.35 39.86 6.84
N TYR A 19 37.12 38.62 7.30
CA TYR A 19 35.85 38.22 7.91
C TYR A 19 35.61 38.88 9.28
N HIS A 20 36.67 39.25 10.00
CA HIS A 20 36.57 39.89 11.31
C HIS A 20 36.40 41.41 11.22
N GLY A 21 36.77 42.04 10.10
CA GLY A 21 36.77 43.50 9.93
C GLY A 21 35.50 44.10 9.28
N SER A 22 34.66 43.30 8.63
CA SER A 22 33.43 43.78 7.97
C SER A 22 32.47 42.60 7.70
N PRO A 23 31.31 42.47 8.38
CA PRO A 23 30.44 41.30 8.25
C PRO A 23 29.63 41.23 6.96
N ASP A 24 29.54 42.30 6.17
CA ASP A 24 28.62 42.43 5.02
C ASP A 24 29.32 42.39 3.64
N LEU A 25 30.44 41.69 3.51
CA LEU A 25 31.15 41.60 2.22
C LEU A 25 31.39 40.15 1.76
N PRO A 26 30.36 39.53 1.14
CA PRO A 26 30.64 38.43 0.21
C PRO A 26 29.81 38.43 -1.09
N GLU A 27 29.35 39.56 -1.64
CA GLU A 27 28.72 39.57 -2.99
C GLU A 27 29.54 40.24 -4.10
N GLN A 28 30.54 41.07 -3.80
CA GLN A 28 31.26 41.85 -4.84
C GLN A 28 32.69 41.39 -5.16
N LEU A 29 33.27 40.46 -4.40
CA LEU A 29 34.65 39.98 -4.62
C LEU A 29 34.77 38.73 -5.50
N LEU A 30 33.67 38.02 -5.77
CA LEU A 30 33.65 36.88 -6.69
C LEU A 30 33.79 37.27 -8.17
N GLN A 31 33.69 38.56 -8.50
CA GLN A 31 33.84 39.05 -9.89
C GLN A 31 35.30 39.31 -10.32
N TYR A 32 36.28 39.34 -9.40
CA TYR A 32 37.64 39.80 -9.71
C TYR A 32 38.75 38.73 -9.63
N VAL A 33 38.44 37.48 -9.28
CA VAL A 33 39.43 36.38 -9.37
C VAL A 33 39.23 35.64 -10.69
N GLY A 34 39.98 36.08 -11.70
CA GLY A 34 40.01 35.47 -13.03
C GLY A 34 40.56 34.04 -13.00
N LEU A 35 39.67 33.05 -12.86
CA LEU A 35 39.86 31.69 -13.35
C LEU A 35 39.48 31.65 -14.84
N PRO A 36 40.21 30.94 -15.70
CA PRO A 36 39.87 30.83 -17.11
C PRO A 36 38.45 30.29 -17.22
N SER A 37 37.65 30.98 -18.04
CA SER A 37 36.22 30.74 -18.22
C SER A 37 35.93 29.29 -18.58
N LEU A 38 35.73 28.46 -17.58
CA LEU A 38 34.79 27.34 -17.66
C LEU A 38 33.40 27.98 -17.68
N ARG A 39 33.02 28.51 -18.85
CA ARG A 39 31.64 28.39 -19.30
C ARG A 39 31.37 26.89 -19.44
N ALA A 40 31.16 26.22 -18.31
CA ALA A 40 30.38 25.01 -18.33
C ALA A 40 28.97 25.49 -18.68
N SER A 41 28.62 25.43 -19.97
CA SER A 41 27.23 25.20 -20.32
C SER A 41 26.79 23.99 -19.49
N PRO A 42 25.70 24.03 -18.71
CA PRO A 42 25.06 22.80 -18.30
C PRO A 42 24.24 22.31 -19.51
N GLN A 43 24.92 22.04 -20.62
CA GLN A 43 24.44 20.97 -21.48
C GLN A 43 24.93 19.71 -20.77
N SER A 44 24.15 19.24 -19.81
CA SER A 44 24.14 17.80 -19.58
C SER A 44 23.74 17.21 -20.92
N ASP A 45 24.70 16.69 -21.68
CA ASP A 45 24.48 16.04 -22.97
C ASP A 45 23.63 14.74 -22.86
N GLY A 46 23.02 14.53 -21.69
CA GLY A 46 22.14 13.41 -21.39
C GLY A 46 20.67 13.76 -21.54
N SER A 47 19.86 12.76 -21.88
CA SER A 47 18.41 12.92 -21.96
C SER A 47 17.82 13.34 -20.61
N LEU A 48 16.60 13.88 -20.62
CA LEU A 48 15.86 14.24 -19.42
C LEU A 48 15.84 13.11 -18.38
N GLU A 49 15.59 11.88 -18.84
CA GLU A 49 15.57 10.66 -18.04
C GLU A 49 16.95 10.34 -17.43
N GLN A 50 18.04 10.60 -18.15
CA GLN A 50 19.40 10.39 -17.65
C GLN A 50 19.72 11.37 -16.51
N VAL A 51 19.31 12.63 -16.63
CA VAL A 51 19.54 13.63 -15.58
C VAL A 51 18.73 13.29 -14.33
N ILE A 52 17.45 12.94 -14.48
CA ILE A 52 16.57 12.58 -13.35
C ILE A 52 17.08 11.32 -12.65
N SER A 53 17.38 10.26 -13.41
CA SER A 53 17.89 9.00 -12.82
C SER A 53 19.23 9.21 -12.11
N ALA A 54 20.14 10.01 -12.64
CA ALA A 54 21.38 10.36 -11.97
C ALA A 54 21.14 11.17 -10.67
N ALA A 55 20.16 12.08 -10.66
CA ALA A 55 19.79 12.82 -9.46
C ALA A 55 19.24 11.87 -8.38
N TRP A 56 18.38 10.92 -8.74
CA TRP A 56 17.85 9.90 -7.83
C TRP A 56 18.95 9.08 -7.12
N GLU A 57 20.01 8.68 -7.83
CA GLU A 57 21.13 7.94 -7.23
C GLU A 57 21.87 8.72 -6.13
N THR A 58 21.78 10.06 -6.16
CA THR A 58 22.47 10.92 -5.18
C THR A 58 21.56 11.47 -4.09
N LEU A 59 20.28 11.68 -4.41
CA LEU A 59 19.33 12.38 -3.53
C LEU A 59 18.42 11.44 -2.74
N ILE A 60 18.29 10.17 -3.16
CA ILE A 60 17.53 9.18 -2.41
C ILE A 60 18.39 8.63 -1.28
N THR A 61 18.11 9.07 -0.06
CA THR A 61 18.80 8.63 1.16
C THR A 61 17.79 8.17 2.19
N LEU A 62 18.13 7.12 2.95
CA LEU A 62 17.33 6.64 4.07
C LEU A 62 17.16 7.73 5.16
N PRO A 63 16.06 7.71 5.91
CA PRO A 63 15.82 8.67 6.99
C PRO A 63 16.80 8.47 8.16
N THR A 64 16.84 9.46 9.07
CA THR A 64 17.73 9.39 10.24
C THR A 64 17.26 8.32 11.22
N ARG A 65 15.93 8.19 11.37
CA ARG A 65 15.27 7.13 12.12
C ARG A 65 14.56 6.23 11.14
N GLN A 66 14.89 4.94 11.19
CA GLN A 66 14.32 3.91 10.32
C GLN A 66 13.43 3.00 11.16
N TRP A 67 12.43 2.43 10.51
CA TRP A 67 11.61 1.36 11.07
C TRP A 67 12.48 0.12 11.31
N SER A 68 12.23 -0.59 12.41
CA SER A 68 12.87 -1.89 12.70
C SER A 68 11.86 -3.03 12.57
N LYS A 69 10.59 -2.79 12.91
CA LYS A 69 9.51 -3.77 12.86
C LYS A 69 8.27 -3.19 12.17
N VAL A 70 7.76 -3.87 11.14
CA VAL A 70 6.52 -3.47 10.44
C VAL A 70 5.55 -4.63 10.40
N ALA A 71 4.31 -4.40 10.84
CA ALA A 71 3.23 -5.38 10.74
C ALA A 71 2.35 -5.03 9.53
N VAL A 72 2.05 -6.00 8.68
CA VAL A 72 1.29 -5.82 7.44
C VAL A 72 0.12 -6.81 7.37
N GLY A 73 -1.05 -6.34 6.97
CA GLY A 73 -2.23 -7.20 6.80
C GLY A 73 -3.36 -6.53 6.00
N VAL A 74 -4.43 -7.21 5.59
CA VAL A 74 -4.60 -8.67 5.76
C VAL A 74 -4.84 -9.43 4.47
N ASN A 75 -4.93 -8.78 3.30
CA ASN A 75 -5.19 -9.50 2.06
C ASN A 75 -3.93 -10.14 1.45
N ALA A 76 -4.00 -11.44 1.18
CA ALA A 76 -2.89 -12.24 0.67
C ALA A 76 -3.41 -13.37 -0.22
N CYS A 77 -2.78 -13.61 -1.37
CA CYS A 77 -3.16 -14.68 -2.29
C CYS A 77 -1.99 -15.12 -3.18
N VAL A 78 -2.22 -16.13 -4.02
CA VAL A 78 -1.30 -16.56 -5.09
C VAL A 78 -1.93 -16.27 -6.45
N ASP A 79 -1.33 -15.36 -7.20
CA ASP A 79 -1.70 -15.08 -8.57
C ASP A 79 -1.10 -16.13 -9.51
N VAL A 80 -1.93 -16.83 -10.27
CA VAL A 80 -1.51 -17.82 -11.26
C VAL A 80 -1.78 -17.27 -12.66
N VAL A 81 -0.73 -16.83 -13.34
CA VAL A 81 -0.80 -16.33 -14.71
C VAL A 81 -0.55 -17.49 -15.68
N VAL A 82 -1.54 -17.75 -16.54
CA VAL A 82 -1.54 -18.88 -17.48
C VAL A 82 -2.23 -18.51 -18.80
N SER A 83 -1.92 -19.22 -19.88
CA SER A 83 -2.69 -19.10 -21.13
C SER A 83 -4.11 -19.58 -20.91
N GLY A 84 -5.09 -18.72 -21.15
CA GLY A 84 -6.51 -19.07 -20.98
C GLY A 84 -6.96 -20.19 -21.92
N VAL A 85 -6.62 -20.06 -23.21
CA VAL A 85 -6.90 -21.11 -24.20
C VAL A 85 -6.16 -22.41 -23.85
N GLY A 86 -4.89 -22.31 -23.46
CA GLY A 86 -4.07 -23.47 -23.10
C GLY A 86 -4.60 -24.23 -21.89
N LEU A 87 -5.04 -23.52 -20.84
CA LEU A 87 -5.63 -24.13 -19.65
C LEU A 87 -6.96 -24.82 -19.96
N LEU A 88 -7.86 -24.16 -20.68
CA LEU A 88 -9.17 -24.74 -21.03
C LEU A 88 -9.01 -25.99 -21.91
N GLN A 89 -8.07 -25.99 -22.84
CA GLN A 89 -7.71 -27.18 -23.62
C GLN A 89 -7.15 -28.31 -22.75
N ALA A 90 -6.26 -28.01 -21.80
CA ALA A 90 -5.71 -29.01 -20.88
C ALA A 90 -6.77 -29.61 -19.95
N MET A 91 -7.83 -28.86 -19.66
CA MET A 91 -9.01 -29.32 -18.93
C MET A 91 -10.01 -30.10 -19.80
N ALA A 92 -9.67 -30.39 -21.06
CA ALA A 92 -10.51 -31.07 -22.05
C ALA A 92 -11.86 -30.36 -22.29
N VAL A 93 -11.84 -29.02 -22.31
CA VAL A 93 -12.99 -28.19 -22.66
C VAL A 93 -12.94 -27.89 -24.16
N ASP A 94 -14.02 -28.19 -24.87
CA ASP A 94 -14.16 -27.86 -26.29
C ASP A 94 -14.61 -26.40 -26.49
N PRO A 95 -14.15 -25.71 -27.55
CA PRO A 95 -14.61 -24.36 -27.85
C PRO A 95 -16.12 -24.33 -28.14
N GLY A 96 -16.78 -23.23 -27.80
CA GLY A 96 -18.23 -23.05 -27.95
C GLY A 96 -18.63 -21.61 -28.20
N ALA A 97 -19.89 -21.27 -27.91
CA ALA A 97 -20.35 -19.89 -27.95
C ALA A 97 -19.92 -19.13 -26.67
N GLY A 98 -19.66 -17.83 -26.80
CA GLY A 98 -19.42 -16.97 -25.64
C GLY A 98 -20.71 -16.44 -25.04
N LEU A 99 -20.85 -16.58 -23.72
CA LEU A 99 -21.94 -16.01 -22.92
C LEU A 99 -21.35 -15.47 -21.62
N ASP A 100 -21.73 -14.25 -21.24
CA ASP A 100 -21.27 -13.67 -19.97
C ASP A 100 -22.11 -14.22 -18.82
N HIS A 101 -21.43 -14.69 -17.78
CA HIS A 101 -22.02 -15.11 -16.51
C HIS A 101 -21.48 -14.21 -15.41
N GLU A 102 -22.37 -13.68 -14.57
CA GLU A 102 -22.00 -12.85 -13.42
C GLU A 102 -21.26 -13.65 -12.34
N VAL A 103 -21.68 -14.90 -12.12
CA VAL A 103 -21.04 -15.87 -11.24
C VAL A 103 -20.81 -17.16 -12.02
N LEU A 104 -19.62 -17.75 -11.87
CA LEU A 104 -19.26 -19.00 -12.53
C LEU A 104 -19.62 -20.17 -11.62
N HIS A 105 -20.58 -20.99 -12.02
CA HIS A 105 -20.97 -22.19 -11.26
C HIS A 105 -20.32 -23.46 -11.80
N SER A 106 -19.77 -23.42 -13.02
CA SER A 106 -19.25 -24.60 -13.70
C SER A 106 -18.07 -24.29 -14.62
N LYS A 107 -17.42 -25.36 -15.12
CA LYS A 107 -16.40 -25.24 -16.18
C LYS A 107 -17.00 -24.71 -17.49
N GLU A 108 -18.28 -24.96 -17.73
CA GLU A 108 -18.99 -24.48 -18.90
C GLU A 108 -19.18 -22.96 -18.81
N ASP A 109 -19.62 -22.44 -17.66
CA ASP A 109 -19.78 -21.00 -17.41
C ASP A 109 -18.44 -20.27 -17.53
N LEU A 110 -17.36 -20.88 -17.01
CA LEU A 110 -16.00 -20.36 -17.14
C LEU A 110 -15.59 -20.26 -18.62
N LYS A 111 -15.81 -21.32 -19.40
CA LYS A 111 -15.53 -21.32 -20.84
C LYS A 111 -16.33 -20.24 -21.56
N GLU A 112 -17.64 -20.22 -21.36
CA GLU A 112 -18.54 -19.30 -22.05
C GLU A 112 -18.17 -17.84 -21.73
N SER A 113 -17.91 -17.53 -20.45
CA SER A 113 -17.46 -16.20 -20.02
C SER A 113 -16.10 -15.84 -20.60
N PHE A 114 -15.14 -16.77 -20.55
CA PHE A 114 -13.81 -16.55 -21.14
C PHE A 114 -13.90 -16.21 -22.63
N ILE A 115 -14.67 -16.98 -23.41
CA ILE A 115 -14.89 -16.73 -24.84
C ILE A 115 -15.56 -15.37 -25.06
N HIS A 116 -16.58 -15.04 -24.26
CA HIS A 116 -17.28 -13.76 -24.36
C HIS A 116 -16.33 -12.56 -24.28
N TYR A 117 -15.42 -12.57 -23.29
CA TYR A 117 -14.44 -11.51 -23.07
C TYR A 117 -13.26 -11.56 -24.05
N MET A 118 -12.81 -12.76 -24.42
CA MET A 118 -11.77 -12.95 -25.43
C MET A 118 -12.18 -12.37 -26.79
N GLU A 119 -13.41 -12.64 -27.26
CA GLU A 119 -13.94 -12.10 -28.52
C GLU A 119 -13.98 -10.57 -28.57
N ARG A 120 -14.15 -9.95 -27.40
CA ARG A 120 -14.19 -8.48 -27.23
C ARG A 120 -12.81 -7.89 -26.95
N GLY A 121 -11.82 -8.73 -26.62
CA GLY A 121 -10.53 -8.27 -26.13
C GLY A 121 -10.62 -7.48 -24.83
N ALA A 122 -11.65 -7.75 -24.00
CA ALA A 122 -11.99 -6.96 -22.83
C ALA A 122 -11.57 -7.67 -21.53
N ALA A 123 -11.29 -6.89 -20.49
CA ALA A 123 -10.98 -7.41 -19.17
C ALA A 123 -12.25 -7.87 -18.45
N ALA A 124 -12.15 -8.89 -17.61
CA ALA A 124 -13.18 -9.23 -16.64
C ALA A 124 -12.59 -9.99 -15.45
N GLU A 125 -13.32 -9.93 -14.35
CA GLU A 125 -13.06 -10.70 -13.14
C GLU A 125 -14.37 -11.32 -12.65
N ARG A 126 -14.33 -12.58 -12.21
CA ARG A 126 -15.53 -13.33 -11.79
C ARG A 126 -15.31 -14.17 -10.54
N PHE A 127 -16.34 -14.29 -9.73
CA PHE A 127 -16.37 -15.26 -8.65
C PHE A 127 -16.75 -16.64 -9.17
N PHE A 128 -16.05 -17.68 -8.72
CA PHE A 128 -16.36 -19.08 -9.01
C PHE A 128 -16.98 -19.73 -7.78
N SER A 129 -18.24 -20.17 -7.85
CA SER A 129 -19.00 -20.50 -6.64
C SER A 129 -18.72 -21.88 -6.03
N ASP A 130 -18.33 -22.87 -6.84
CA ASP A 130 -18.06 -24.23 -6.36
C ASP A 130 -16.59 -24.34 -5.89
N PRO A 131 -16.33 -24.45 -4.57
CA PRO A 131 -14.98 -24.46 -4.02
C PRO A 131 -14.17 -25.67 -4.47
N GLU A 132 -14.78 -26.86 -4.54
CA GLU A 132 -14.05 -28.07 -4.91
C GLU A 132 -13.69 -28.08 -6.39
N ALA A 133 -14.62 -27.63 -7.24
CA ALA A 133 -14.37 -27.48 -8.66
C ALA A 133 -13.29 -26.41 -8.91
N PHE A 134 -13.36 -25.27 -8.22
CA PHE A 134 -12.34 -24.23 -8.29
C PHE A 134 -10.97 -24.77 -7.87
N GLN A 135 -10.85 -25.43 -6.72
CA GLN A 135 -9.57 -25.98 -6.26
C GLN A 135 -8.95 -26.97 -7.26
N ARG A 136 -9.76 -27.80 -7.94
CA ARG A 136 -9.27 -28.69 -9.00
C ARG A 136 -8.72 -27.90 -10.20
N ILE A 137 -9.38 -26.80 -10.57
CA ILE A 137 -8.94 -25.92 -11.66
C ILE A 137 -7.66 -25.17 -11.27
N ALA A 138 -7.60 -24.63 -10.05
CA ALA A 138 -6.45 -23.90 -9.54
C ALA A 138 -5.19 -24.76 -9.49
N ARG A 139 -5.30 -26.01 -9.01
CA ARG A 139 -4.17 -26.97 -9.05
C ARG A 139 -3.72 -27.25 -10.48
N ALA A 140 -4.66 -27.51 -11.39
CA ALA A 140 -4.33 -27.75 -12.79
C ALA A 140 -3.67 -26.53 -13.46
N ALA A 141 -4.08 -25.31 -13.09
CA ALA A 141 -3.48 -24.07 -13.58
C ALA A 141 -2.07 -23.85 -13.00
N ALA A 142 -1.87 -24.07 -11.70
CA ALA A 142 -0.57 -23.91 -11.04
C ALA A 142 0.47 -24.94 -11.53
N GLU A 143 0.04 -26.15 -11.88
CA GLU A 143 0.89 -27.21 -12.43
C GLU A 143 1.06 -27.12 -13.96
N TYR A 144 0.35 -26.21 -14.63
CA TYR A 144 0.37 -26.09 -16.08
C TYR A 144 1.77 -25.68 -16.58
N PRO A 145 2.35 -26.36 -17.60
CA PRO A 145 3.66 -26.00 -18.14
C PRO A 145 3.71 -24.56 -18.63
N GLY A 146 4.53 -23.73 -17.98
CA GLY A 146 4.69 -22.31 -18.30
C GLY A 146 3.76 -21.38 -17.53
N ALA A 147 2.94 -21.89 -16.59
CA ALA A 147 2.28 -21.06 -15.61
C ALA A 147 3.31 -20.30 -14.76
N LYS A 148 2.97 -19.05 -14.43
CA LYS A 148 3.79 -18.19 -13.59
C LYS A 148 3.02 -17.87 -12.33
N LEU A 149 3.63 -18.17 -11.19
CA LEU A 149 3.04 -17.89 -9.89
C LEU A 149 3.68 -16.63 -9.33
N TYR A 150 2.85 -15.75 -8.77
CA TYR A 150 3.28 -14.55 -8.08
C TYR A 150 2.60 -14.42 -6.73
N VAL A 151 3.29 -13.80 -5.78
CA VAL A 151 2.65 -13.29 -4.56
C VAL A 151 1.62 -12.24 -4.98
N GLY A 152 0.39 -12.40 -4.53
CA GLY A 152 -0.73 -11.49 -4.76
C GLY A 152 -1.34 -11.02 -3.43
N GLY A 153 -2.24 -10.04 -3.52
CA GLY A 153 -2.81 -9.34 -2.36
C GLY A 153 -1.93 -8.16 -1.93
N ASN A 154 -2.57 -7.00 -1.72
CA ASN A 154 -1.89 -5.74 -1.43
C ASN A 154 -0.99 -5.85 -0.19
N ALA A 155 -1.51 -6.41 0.90
CA ALA A 155 -0.76 -6.59 2.13
C ALA A 155 0.47 -7.50 1.94
N ALA A 156 0.30 -8.65 1.28
CA ALA A 156 1.43 -9.54 1.00
C ALA A 156 2.46 -8.91 0.05
N LEU A 157 2.04 -8.14 -0.95
CA LEU A 157 2.93 -7.41 -1.86
C LEU A 157 3.72 -6.31 -1.15
N ILE A 158 3.07 -5.53 -0.26
CA ILE A 158 3.75 -4.56 0.59
C ILE A 158 4.76 -5.27 1.50
N GLY A 159 4.35 -6.34 2.18
CA GLY A 159 5.22 -7.14 3.05
C GLY A 159 6.45 -7.68 2.31
N GLN A 160 6.24 -8.25 1.11
CA GLN A 160 7.31 -8.71 0.22
C GLN A 160 8.29 -7.60 -0.15
N LYS A 161 7.77 -6.40 -0.38
CA LYS A 161 8.62 -5.26 -0.74
C LYS A 161 9.42 -4.75 0.46
N LEU A 162 8.79 -4.66 1.63
CA LEU A 162 9.46 -4.27 2.88
C LEU A 162 10.55 -5.27 3.26
N ALA A 163 10.30 -6.57 3.10
CA ALA A 163 11.29 -7.62 3.36
C ALA A 163 12.54 -7.54 2.47
N SER A 164 12.53 -6.75 1.39
CA SER A 164 13.76 -6.49 0.62
C SER A 164 14.81 -5.65 1.37
N TYR A 165 14.48 -5.11 2.55
CA TYR A 165 15.37 -4.38 3.44
C TYR A 165 15.87 -5.28 4.58
N PRO A 166 17.18 -5.58 4.66
CA PRO A 166 17.71 -6.62 5.55
C PRO A 166 17.62 -6.30 7.06
N ASP A 167 17.53 -5.01 7.41
CA ASP A 167 17.44 -4.56 8.80
C ASP A 167 15.98 -4.35 9.25
N LEU A 168 15.01 -4.71 8.40
CA LEU A 168 13.58 -4.52 8.64
C LEU A 168 12.89 -5.87 8.84
N MET A 169 12.40 -6.11 10.06
CA MET A 169 11.58 -7.29 10.36
C MET A 169 10.13 -7.04 9.94
N VAL A 170 9.55 -7.98 9.21
CA VAL A 170 8.18 -7.87 8.70
C VAL A 170 7.33 -8.99 9.27
N LEU A 171 6.19 -8.61 9.88
CA LEU A 171 5.11 -9.54 10.20
C LEU A 171 4.03 -9.42 9.13
N LEU A 172 3.56 -10.56 8.62
CA LEU A 172 2.44 -10.62 7.67
C LEU A 172 1.35 -11.53 8.22
N CYS A 173 0.12 -10.99 8.33
CA CYS A 173 -1.08 -11.80 8.52
C CYS A 173 -1.97 -11.71 7.29
N GLY A 174 -2.61 -12.82 6.95
CA GLY A 174 -3.50 -13.01 5.82
C GLY A 174 -3.76 -14.50 5.58
N PRO A 175 -4.59 -14.88 4.61
CA PRO A 175 -4.86 -16.27 4.30
C PRO A 175 -3.66 -16.93 3.60
N VAL A 176 -2.65 -17.31 4.39
CA VAL A 176 -1.36 -17.83 3.89
C VAL A 176 -1.38 -19.35 3.87
N GLY A 177 -1.56 -19.92 2.67
CA GLY A 177 -1.41 -21.35 2.45
C GLY A 177 0.05 -21.79 2.22
N PRO A 178 0.28 -23.09 2.01
CA PRO A 178 1.63 -23.64 1.84
C PRO A 178 2.37 -23.06 0.64
N LYS A 179 1.68 -22.79 -0.48
CA LYS A 179 2.35 -22.29 -1.68
C LYS A 179 2.74 -20.83 -1.54
N LEU A 180 1.88 -20.00 -0.96
CA LEU A 180 2.19 -18.62 -0.68
C LEU A 180 3.34 -18.54 0.32
N HIS A 181 3.30 -19.32 1.40
CA HIS A 181 4.38 -19.36 2.40
C HIS A 181 5.74 -19.74 1.78
N GLU A 182 5.77 -20.69 0.83
CA GLU A 182 6.99 -21.05 0.07
C GLU A 182 7.53 -19.88 -0.77
N MET A 183 6.63 -19.01 -1.25
CA MET A 183 6.96 -17.90 -2.17
C MET A 183 7.33 -16.60 -1.44
N LEU A 184 6.94 -16.45 -0.18
CA LEU A 184 7.28 -15.30 0.66
C LEU A 184 8.78 -15.27 0.95
N ASP A 185 9.31 -14.06 1.20
CA ASP A 185 10.69 -13.90 1.65
C ASP A 185 10.90 -14.53 3.04
N GLU A 186 12.06 -15.15 3.29
CA GLU A 186 12.37 -15.81 4.57
C GLU A 186 12.39 -14.84 5.76
N GLN A 187 12.50 -13.53 5.52
CA GLN A 187 12.44 -12.49 6.55
C GLN A 187 11.01 -12.16 6.99
N ILE A 188 10.00 -12.62 6.25
CA ILE A 188 8.60 -12.39 6.60
C ILE A 188 8.18 -13.42 7.64
N VAL A 189 7.81 -12.95 8.82
CA VAL A 189 7.25 -13.76 9.88
C VAL A 189 5.74 -13.86 9.67
N VAL A 190 5.26 -15.07 9.42
CA VAL A 190 3.82 -15.38 9.38
C VAL A 190 3.45 -16.12 10.66
N PRO A 191 2.57 -15.57 11.51
CA PRO A 191 2.11 -16.26 12.71
C PRO A 191 1.47 -17.61 12.39
N PRO A 192 1.70 -18.67 13.19
CA PRO A 192 1.08 -19.99 12.96
C PRO A 192 -0.44 -19.93 12.83
N GLU A 193 -1.10 -19.03 13.57
CA GLU A 193 -2.54 -18.78 13.55
C GLU A 193 -3.03 -18.15 12.23
N SER A 194 -2.11 -17.60 11.43
CA SER A 194 -2.40 -17.04 10.10
C SER A 194 -2.11 -18.03 8.97
N LEU A 195 -1.54 -19.21 9.28
CA LEU A 195 -1.32 -20.27 8.30
C LEU A 195 -2.60 -21.08 8.09
N GLN A 196 -2.89 -21.43 6.84
CA GLN A 196 -4.05 -22.26 6.46
C GLN A 196 -3.64 -23.44 5.57
N GLU A 197 -4.53 -24.43 5.46
CA GLU A 197 -4.24 -25.66 4.72
C GLU A 197 -4.18 -25.47 3.20
N THR A 198 -4.93 -24.49 2.67
CA THR A 198 -5.07 -24.23 1.23
C THR A 198 -4.82 -22.77 0.90
N ASP A 199 -4.08 -22.49 -0.16
CA ASP A 199 -3.90 -21.12 -0.64
C ASP A 199 -5.17 -20.55 -1.28
N GLU A 200 -5.35 -19.23 -1.15
CA GLU A 200 -6.28 -18.47 -1.99
C GLU A 200 -5.62 -18.23 -3.36
N PHE A 201 -6.12 -18.87 -4.41
CA PHE A 201 -5.61 -18.71 -5.76
C PHE A 201 -6.44 -17.71 -6.56
N HIS A 202 -5.76 -16.83 -7.30
CA HIS A 202 -6.37 -15.94 -8.28
C HIS A 202 -5.89 -16.36 -9.66
N LEU A 203 -6.79 -16.86 -10.50
CA LEU A 203 -6.43 -17.42 -11.80
C LEU A 203 -6.55 -16.36 -12.88
N ILE A 204 -5.41 -15.98 -13.45
CA ILE A 204 -5.29 -14.93 -14.47
C ILE A 204 -5.05 -15.60 -15.82
N LEU A 205 -6.11 -15.69 -16.62
CA LEU A 205 -6.12 -16.33 -17.93
C LEU A 205 -5.82 -15.28 -19.01
N GLU A 206 -4.58 -15.25 -19.46
CA GLU A 206 -4.13 -14.34 -20.53
C GLU A 206 -4.46 -14.89 -21.92
N TYR A 207 -4.75 -13.97 -22.84
CA TYR A 207 -4.81 -14.23 -24.27
C TYR A 207 -4.13 -13.10 -25.05
N LYS A 208 -3.50 -13.44 -26.17
CA LYS A 208 -2.73 -12.53 -27.01
C LYS A 208 -3.59 -11.96 -28.15
N ALA A 209 -3.21 -10.80 -28.65
CA ALA A 209 -3.79 -10.25 -29.87
C ALA A 209 -3.66 -11.26 -31.03
N GLY A 210 -4.78 -11.55 -31.69
CA GLY A 210 -4.85 -12.50 -32.79
C GLY A 210 -4.92 -13.97 -32.38
N GLU A 211 -4.84 -14.31 -31.09
CA GLU A 211 -5.00 -15.68 -30.59
C GLU A 211 -6.38 -16.24 -30.94
N LYS A 212 -6.44 -17.53 -31.29
CA LYS A 212 -7.65 -18.19 -31.77
C LYS A 212 -7.99 -19.42 -30.95
N TRP A 213 -9.29 -19.63 -30.74
CA TRP A 213 -9.82 -20.88 -30.21
C TRP A 213 -11.17 -21.18 -30.85
N GLY A 214 -11.25 -22.24 -31.65
CA GLY A 214 -12.42 -22.48 -32.50
C GLY A 214 -12.64 -21.34 -33.51
N SER A 215 -13.85 -20.77 -33.53
CA SER A 215 -14.21 -19.61 -34.36
C SER A 215 -13.84 -18.26 -33.73
N THR A 216 -13.49 -18.25 -32.44
CA THR A 216 -13.18 -17.04 -31.67
C THR A 216 -11.76 -16.56 -31.97
N GLN A 217 -11.59 -15.25 -32.14
CA GLN A 217 -10.29 -14.60 -32.26
C GLN A 217 -10.22 -13.34 -31.40
N ALA A 218 -9.16 -13.21 -30.60
CA ALA A 218 -8.95 -12.04 -29.76
C ALA A 218 -8.50 -10.82 -30.60
N PRO A 219 -9.19 -9.67 -30.55
CA PRO A 219 -8.79 -8.48 -31.29
C PRO A 219 -7.55 -7.81 -30.68
N GLN A 220 -7.33 -7.97 -29.38
CA GLN A 220 -6.20 -7.42 -28.62
C GLN A 220 -5.84 -8.35 -27.45
N ALA A 221 -4.64 -8.17 -26.90
CA ALA A 221 -4.21 -8.92 -25.73
C ALA A 221 -4.94 -8.40 -24.47
N ASN A 222 -5.42 -9.31 -23.64
CA ASN A 222 -6.02 -8.98 -22.35
C ASN A 222 -6.00 -10.21 -21.43
N ARG A 223 -6.65 -10.12 -20.27
CA ARG A 223 -6.81 -11.22 -19.31
C ARG A 223 -8.24 -11.32 -18.78
N PHE A 224 -8.62 -12.54 -18.44
CA PHE A 224 -9.82 -12.88 -17.68
C PHE A 224 -9.39 -13.46 -16.32
N ILE A 225 -9.93 -12.92 -15.22
CA ILE A 225 -9.55 -13.32 -13.86
C ILE A 225 -10.72 -14.04 -13.19
N PHE A 226 -10.46 -15.07 -12.41
CA PHE A 226 -11.46 -15.62 -11.49
C PHE A 226 -10.84 -16.25 -10.26
N SER A 227 -11.59 -16.21 -9.16
CA SER A 227 -11.18 -16.75 -7.86
C SER A 227 -12.38 -17.32 -7.09
N HIS A 228 -12.09 -18.15 -6.09
CA HIS A 228 -13.03 -18.51 -5.02
C HIS A 228 -12.49 -17.92 -3.70
N ASP A 229 -12.30 -16.61 -3.66
CA ASP A 229 -11.64 -15.96 -2.52
C ASP A 229 -12.66 -15.46 -1.50
N VAL A 230 -12.99 -16.34 -0.55
CA VAL A 230 -13.89 -16.02 0.56
C VAL A 230 -13.13 -15.39 1.72
N SER A 231 -11.88 -15.80 1.93
CA SER A 231 -11.07 -15.40 3.08
C SER A 231 -10.70 -13.92 3.03
N ASN A 232 -10.20 -13.44 1.89
CA ASN A 232 -9.88 -12.02 1.72
C ASN A 232 -11.15 -11.17 1.66
N GLY A 233 -12.22 -11.67 1.04
CA GLY A 233 -13.52 -11.00 0.98
C GLY A 233 -14.12 -10.75 2.37
N ALA A 234 -14.00 -11.71 3.28
CA ALA A 234 -14.48 -11.57 4.66
C ALA A 234 -13.45 -10.98 5.65
N MET A 235 -12.25 -10.63 5.16
CA MET A 235 -11.09 -10.24 5.97
C MET A 235 -10.84 -11.18 7.16
N SER A 236 -10.90 -12.50 6.94
CA SER A 236 -10.90 -13.51 8.00
C SER A 236 -9.64 -13.55 8.88
N SER A 237 -8.56 -12.89 8.45
CA SER A 237 -7.30 -12.80 9.19
C SER A 237 -7.15 -11.51 10.01
N LEU A 238 -8.17 -10.66 10.05
CA LEU A 238 -8.13 -9.40 10.81
C LEU A 238 -7.92 -9.66 12.30
N GLU A 239 -8.66 -10.59 12.88
CA GLU A 239 -8.58 -10.91 14.31
C GLU A 239 -7.19 -11.45 14.68
N THR A 240 -6.62 -12.32 13.84
CA THR A 240 -5.26 -12.84 14.02
C THR A 240 -4.21 -11.74 13.87
N PHE A 241 -4.36 -10.86 12.88
CA PHE A 241 -3.46 -9.74 12.67
C PHE A 241 -3.40 -8.85 13.90
N VAL A 242 -4.56 -8.45 14.37
CA VAL A 242 -4.75 -7.59 15.53
C VAL A 242 -4.19 -8.21 16.80
N ALA A 243 -4.47 -9.50 17.06
CA ALA A 243 -3.92 -10.22 18.20
C ALA A 243 -2.39 -10.34 18.17
N SER A 244 -1.77 -10.33 16.98
CA SER A 244 -0.32 -10.46 16.83
C SER A 244 0.43 -9.13 17.06
N LEU A 245 -0.25 -7.98 17.05
CA LEU A 245 0.38 -6.67 17.18
C LEU A 245 0.98 -6.45 18.58
N ASP A 246 0.32 -6.92 19.64
CA ASP A 246 0.78 -6.79 21.02
C ASP A 246 2.11 -7.52 21.27
N GLU A 247 2.26 -8.74 20.73
CA GLU A 247 3.49 -9.52 20.89
C GLU A 247 4.61 -9.02 19.97
N PHE A 248 4.25 -8.57 18.76
CA PHE A 248 5.23 -8.12 17.78
C PHE A 248 5.77 -6.71 18.08
N GLU A 249 4.97 -5.84 18.73
CA GLU A 249 5.29 -4.44 19.04
C GLU A 249 5.88 -3.69 17.82
N PRO A 250 5.09 -3.49 16.73
CA PRO A 250 5.58 -2.87 15.51
C PRO A 250 5.88 -1.36 15.69
N ASP A 251 6.80 -0.83 14.87
CA ASP A 251 7.01 0.62 14.76
C ASP A 251 6.05 1.27 13.76
N LEU A 252 5.44 0.46 12.88
CA LEU A 252 4.50 0.86 11.84
C LEU A 252 3.54 -0.30 11.55
N VAL A 253 2.26 0.02 11.41
CA VAL A 253 1.22 -0.90 10.95
C VAL A 253 0.79 -0.52 9.54
N VAL A 254 0.68 -1.51 8.66
CA VAL A 254 0.16 -1.35 7.30
C VAL A 254 -1.08 -2.22 7.14
N LEU A 255 -2.20 -1.59 6.80
CA LEU A 255 -3.47 -2.24 6.55
C LEU A 255 -3.86 -2.10 5.06
N SER A 256 -4.37 -3.18 4.48
CA SER A 256 -5.04 -3.21 3.18
C SER A 256 -6.03 -4.39 3.13
N GLY A 257 -6.75 -4.49 2.01
CA GLY A 257 -7.78 -5.50 1.78
C GLY A 257 -9.21 -5.03 2.07
N LEU A 258 -9.43 -3.82 2.61
CA LEU A 258 -10.77 -3.28 2.88
C LEU A 258 -11.66 -3.27 1.62
N HIS A 259 -11.09 -3.01 0.45
CA HIS A 259 -11.80 -3.01 -0.82
C HIS A 259 -12.38 -4.39 -1.20
N MET A 260 -11.85 -5.50 -0.66
CA MET A 260 -12.33 -6.85 -0.93
C MET A 260 -13.66 -7.16 -0.25
N MET A 261 -14.07 -6.36 0.75
CA MET A 261 -15.38 -6.48 1.40
C MET A 261 -16.52 -5.89 0.56
N GLU A 262 -16.21 -5.21 -0.54
CA GLU A 262 -17.21 -4.72 -1.48
C GLU A 262 -18.04 -5.90 -2.02
N GLY A 263 -19.36 -5.78 -1.98
CA GLY A 263 -20.28 -6.84 -2.39
C GLY A 263 -20.54 -7.95 -1.36
N GLN A 264 -19.89 -7.95 -0.18
CA GLN A 264 -20.16 -8.94 0.89
C GLN A 264 -21.43 -8.66 1.70
N GLY A 265 -22.09 -7.53 1.45
CA GLY A 265 -23.27 -7.09 2.16
C GLY A 265 -22.96 -6.13 3.31
N ARG A 266 -23.89 -5.18 3.52
CA ARG A 266 -23.72 -4.05 4.43
C ARG A 266 -23.45 -4.43 5.88
N GLU A 267 -24.17 -5.44 6.38
CA GLU A 267 -24.02 -5.89 7.77
C GLU A 267 -22.61 -6.41 8.06
N LEU A 268 -22.02 -7.17 7.12
CA LEU A 268 -20.69 -7.76 7.29
C LEU A 268 -19.62 -6.68 7.31
N TRP A 269 -19.60 -5.80 6.32
CA TRP A 269 -18.55 -4.78 6.28
C TRP A 269 -18.73 -3.75 7.39
N GLU A 270 -19.95 -3.41 7.83
CA GLU A 270 -20.15 -2.54 9.00
C GLU A 270 -19.62 -3.18 10.29
N GLU A 271 -19.76 -4.50 10.49
CA GLU A 271 -19.15 -5.22 11.62
C GLU A 271 -17.61 -5.16 11.55
N ARG A 272 -17.03 -5.43 10.37
CA ARG A 272 -15.57 -5.44 10.18
C ARG A 272 -14.93 -4.06 10.35
N LEU A 273 -15.56 -3.00 9.84
CA LEU A 273 -15.04 -1.64 10.02
C LEU A 273 -15.08 -1.19 11.50
N LYS A 274 -16.01 -1.72 12.30
CA LYS A 274 -16.02 -1.50 13.77
C LYS A 274 -14.83 -2.17 14.46
N GLU A 275 -14.47 -3.38 14.06
CA GLU A 275 -13.30 -4.10 14.58
C GLU A 275 -11.98 -3.39 14.23
N VAL A 276 -11.90 -2.76 13.06
CA VAL A 276 -10.76 -1.90 12.69
C VAL A 276 -10.72 -0.63 13.55
N SER A 277 -11.88 -0.03 13.83
CA SER A 277 -12.01 1.30 14.45
C SER A 277 -12.14 1.35 15.97
N GLY A 278 -12.44 0.23 16.64
CA GLY A 278 -12.57 0.16 18.11
C GLY A 278 -13.84 0.77 18.69
N SER A 279 -14.83 1.07 17.85
CA SER A 279 -16.02 1.83 18.26
C SER A 279 -16.97 1.12 19.24
N GLU A 280 -16.76 -0.17 19.60
CA GLU A 280 -17.59 -0.92 20.56
C GLU A 280 -17.03 -1.03 22.00
N LEU A 281 -15.79 -0.63 22.29
CA LEU A 281 -15.23 -0.76 23.65
C LEU A 281 -15.68 0.32 24.64
N PHE A 282 -16.44 1.33 24.20
CA PHE A 282 -17.03 2.35 25.09
C PHE A 282 -18.26 1.88 25.90
N GLY A 283 -18.73 0.64 25.73
CA GLY A 283 -19.91 0.09 26.43
C GLY A 283 -19.62 -0.95 27.53
N LEU A 284 -18.43 -1.56 27.54
CA LEU A 284 -18.08 -2.60 28.51
C LEU A 284 -16.78 -2.21 29.21
N THR A 285 -16.93 -1.61 30.39
CA THR A 285 -15.80 -1.48 31.32
C THR A 285 -15.27 -2.87 31.66
N PRO A 286 -13.98 -3.19 31.38
CA PRO A 286 -13.39 -4.40 31.91
C PRO A 286 -13.29 -4.23 33.42
N GLN A 287 -14.06 -4.99 34.20
CA GLN A 287 -13.74 -5.18 35.61
C GLN A 287 -12.33 -5.76 35.66
N LYS A 288 -11.36 -4.94 36.08
CA LYS A 288 -10.02 -5.38 36.47
C LYS A 288 -10.17 -6.55 37.45
N SER A 289 -9.96 -7.77 36.98
CA SER A 289 -9.80 -8.94 37.82
C SER A 289 -8.44 -8.82 38.50
N TYR A 290 -8.47 -8.45 39.78
CA TYR A 290 -7.31 -8.44 40.65
C TYR A 290 -6.83 -9.88 40.86
N TYR A 291 -5.89 -10.35 40.04
CA TYR A 291 -5.07 -11.50 40.38
C TYR A 291 -3.81 -11.03 41.11
N THR A 292 -3.87 -11.06 42.44
CA THR A 292 -2.66 -11.09 43.27
C THR A 292 -2.79 -12.16 44.36
N SER A 293 -2.05 -13.25 44.14
CA SER A 293 -1.29 -14.04 45.13
C SER A 293 -2.02 -14.47 46.42
N TRP A 294 -2.42 -15.75 46.48
CA TRP A 294 -2.51 -16.46 47.76
C TRP A 294 -1.36 -17.47 47.89
N VAL A 295 -0.44 -17.10 48.76
CA VAL A 295 0.66 -17.88 49.30
C VAL A 295 0.13 -19.13 50.00
N ILE A 296 0.77 -20.27 49.71
CA ILE A 296 0.61 -21.52 50.43
C ILE A 296 0.95 -21.31 51.92
N SER A 297 -0.03 -21.49 52.81
CA SER A 297 0.23 -21.75 54.22
C SER A 297 -0.68 -22.84 54.76
N LYS A 298 -0.02 -23.77 55.46
CA LYS A 298 -0.53 -25.01 56.05
C LYS A 298 -1.51 -24.77 57.21
N LYS A 299 -2.36 -25.80 57.39
CA LYS A 299 -2.94 -26.37 58.63
C LYS A 299 -4.35 -25.93 59.07
N LYS A 300 -5.22 -26.95 59.00
CA LYS A 300 -6.04 -27.57 60.08
C LYS A 300 -7.57 -27.40 59.98
N ASN A 301 -8.19 -28.58 59.89
CA ASN A 301 -9.46 -29.01 60.47
C ASN A 301 -10.72 -28.26 60.05
N LEU A 302 -11.58 -28.93 59.27
CA LEU A 302 -12.95 -29.23 59.69
C LEU A 302 -13.55 -30.34 58.82
N SER A 303 -14.50 -31.03 59.41
CA SER A 303 -14.95 -32.40 59.20
C SER A 303 -15.85 -32.62 57.98
N ALA A 304 -15.79 -33.84 57.45
CA ALA A 304 -16.71 -34.40 56.48
C ALA A 304 -18.12 -34.57 57.06
N SER A 305 -19.16 -34.21 56.31
CA SER A 305 -20.35 -35.02 56.00
C SER A 305 -21.47 -34.14 55.41
N SER A 306 -22.24 -34.72 54.47
CA SER A 306 -23.44 -34.19 53.79
C SER A 306 -23.25 -33.12 52.71
N ALA A 307 -22.96 -33.56 51.48
CA ALA A 307 -23.57 -33.05 50.24
C ALA A 307 -23.15 -33.94 49.05
N PHE A 308 -23.41 -35.25 49.15
CA PHE A 308 -23.40 -36.17 48.02
C PHE A 308 -24.86 -36.37 47.63
N ILE A 309 -25.34 -35.57 46.67
CA ILE A 309 -26.50 -35.74 45.78
C ILE A 309 -26.68 -34.34 45.16
N ASP A 310 -26.24 -34.21 43.89
CA ASP A 310 -26.57 -33.16 42.89
C ASP A 310 -25.41 -32.85 41.93
N VAL A 311 -24.57 -33.84 41.61
CA VAL A 311 -23.58 -33.73 40.50
C VAL A 311 -23.96 -34.60 39.29
N TYR A 312 -25.03 -35.39 39.37
CA TYR A 312 -25.41 -36.32 38.28
C TYR A 312 -26.51 -35.83 37.33
N ASN A 313 -27.05 -34.61 37.50
CA ASN A 313 -28.03 -34.03 36.58
C ASN A 313 -27.59 -32.72 35.91
N LEU A 314 -26.32 -32.34 36.03
CA LEU A 314 -25.72 -31.17 35.33
C LEU A 314 -24.77 -31.56 34.20
N CYS A 315 -24.82 -32.82 33.74
CA CYS A 315 -23.94 -33.34 32.69
C CYS A 315 -24.67 -33.65 31.36
N TYR A 316 -25.91 -33.16 31.17
CA TYR A 316 -26.69 -33.40 29.95
C TYR A 316 -27.39 -32.15 29.39
N CYS A 317 -26.79 -30.97 29.58
CA CYS A 317 -27.31 -29.71 29.02
C CYS A 317 -26.22 -28.71 28.57
N SER A 318 -25.02 -29.15 28.17
CA SER A 318 -23.96 -28.24 27.68
C SER A 318 -23.44 -28.50 26.26
N GLU A 319 -24.12 -29.30 25.45
CA GLU A 319 -23.75 -29.51 24.03
C GLU A 319 -24.55 -28.63 23.04
N ARG A 320 -25.25 -27.59 23.51
CA ARG A 320 -26.01 -26.66 22.64
C ARG A 320 -25.66 -25.17 22.80
N PHE A 321 -24.59 -24.84 23.53
CA PHE A 321 -24.15 -23.45 23.75
C PHE A 321 -22.66 -23.23 23.45
N LEU A 322 -22.10 -23.99 22.50
CA LEU A 322 -20.70 -23.91 22.07
C LEU A 322 -20.40 -23.10 20.78
N PRO A 323 -21.20 -22.11 20.32
CA PRO A 323 -20.68 -21.11 19.38
C PRO A 323 -20.51 -19.69 19.95
N ALA A 324 -20.75 -19.43 21.24
CA ALA A 324 -20.79 -18.05 21.77
C ALA A 324 -19.64 -17.66 22.72
N LEU A 325 -18.60 -18.50 22.87
CA LEU A 325 -17.55 -18.33 23.89
C LEU A 325 -16.10 -18.34 23.36
N SER A 326 -15.90 -18.08 22.06
CA SER A 326 -14.54 -17.92 21.47
C SER A 326 -14.27 -16.56 20.83
N ARG A 327 -15.19 -15.58 20.89
CA ARG A 327 -14.81 -14.18 20.66
C ARG A 327 -14.10 -13.68 21.92
N GLN A 328 -12.83 -14.06 22.09
CA GLN A 328 -11.93 -13.26 22.92
C GLN A 328 -12.07 -11.81 22.44
N ALA A 329 -12.17 -10.85 23.36
CA ALA A 329 -12.24 -9.44 23.02
C ALA A 329 -10.95 -9.07 22.27
N VAL A 330 -10.99 -9.14 20.94
CA VAL A 330 -9.94 -8.66 20.06
C VAL A 330 -9.98 -7.14 20.22
N SER A 331 -8.95 -6.59 20.86
CA SER A 331 -8.75 -5.14 20.96
C SER A 331 -8.70 -4.56 19.56
N ALA A 332 -9.38 -3.47 19.22
CA ALA A 332 -9.28 -2.95 17.86
C ALA A 332 -7.87 -2.42 17.54
N ILE A 333 -7.56 -2.22 16.25
CA ILE A 333 -6.28 -1.62 15.82
C ILE A 333 -6.06 -0.27 16.52
N SER A 334 -7.12 0.53 16.69
CA SER A 334 -7.10 1.81 17.40
C SER A 334 -6.74 1.72 18.89
N ASP A 335 -7.00 0.56 19.51
CA ASP A 335 -6.89 0.38 20.96
C ASP A 335 -5.53 -0.16 21.38
N ILE A 336 -4.79 -0.75 20.43
CA ILE A 336 -3.54 -1.47 20.71
C ILE A 336 -2.40 -0.50 21.04
N HIS A 337 -2.19 0.57 20.27
CA HIS A 337 -1.26 1.64 20.65
C HIS A 337 -1.54 2.96 19.92
N LYS A 338 -1.98 3.99 20.67
CA LYS A 338 -2.23 5.35 20.13
C LYS A 338 -1.01 6.04 19.52
N ASP A 339 0.19 5.50 19.74
CA ASP A 339 1.46 6.11 19.32
C ASP A 339 2.08 5.44 18.08
N ILE A 340 1.50 4.36 17.56
CA ILE A 340 2.02 3.65 16.37
C ILE A 340 1.32 4.19 15.12
N PRO A 341 2.06 4.66 14.09
CA PRO A 341 1.45 5.09 12.84
C PRO A 341 0.80 3.92 12.10
N ILE A 342 -0.39 4.17 11.55
CA ILE A 342 -1.11 3.20 10.71
C ILE A 342 -1.18 3.74 9.28
N HIS A 343 -0.70 2.96 8.32
CA HIS A 343 -0.84 3.24 6.89
C HIS A 343 -1.96 2.38 6.29
N LEU A 344 -2.91 3.01 5.60
CA LEU A 344 -3.93 2.32 4.82
C LEU A 344 -3.61 2.41 3.32
N GLU A 345 -3.37 1.26 2.69
CA GLU A 345 -3.29 1.18 1.22
C GLU A 345 -4.71 0.94 0.68
N LEU A 346 -5.27 1.94 0.02
CA LEU A 346 -6.53 1.82 -0.69
C LEU A 346 -6.30 1.21 -2.07
N ALA A 347 -7.24 0.40 -2.52
CA ALA A 347 -7.27 -0.13 -3.88
C ALA A 347 -8.69 -0.02 -4.44
N SER A 348 -8.88 -0.62 -5.62
CA SER A 348 -10.08 -0.49 -6.44
C SER A 348 -11.37 -0.70 -5.65
N MET A 349 -12.18 0.37 -5.56
CA MET A 349 -13.52 0.36 -4.98
C MET A 349 -14.50 1.06 -5.94
N THR A 350 -15.75 0.61 -5.97
CA THR A 350 -16.80 1.20 -6.83
C THR A 350 -18.11 1.55 -6.11
N ASP A 351 -18.29 1.09 -4.88
CA ASP A 351 -19.45 1.32 -4.02
C ASP A 351 -19.29 2.63 -3.24
N ARG A 352 -20.19 3.58 -3.53
CA ARG A 352 -20.19 4.91 -2.93
C ARG A 352 -20.59 4.89 -1.46
N ASP A 353 -21.55 4.05 -1.08
CA ASP A 353 -22.02 3.95 0.30
C ASP A 353 -20.90 3.37 1.17
N TYR A 354 -20.24 2.33 0.66
CA TYR A 354 -19.08 1.74 1.33
C TYR A 354 -17.92 2.74 1.49
N MET A 355 -17.57 3.45 0.42
CA MET A 355 -16.53 4.47 0.47
C MET A 355 -16.87 5.59 1.48
N ASN A 356 -18.12 6.04 1.51
CA ASN A 356 -18.54 7.06 2.47
C ASN A 356 -18.42 6.57 3.93
N SER A 357 -18.73 5.31 4.21
CA SER A 357 -18.53 4.73 5.54
C SER A 357 -17.06 4.63 5.95
N LEU A 358 -16.16 4.33 5.01
CA LEU A 358 -14.71 4.40 5.24
C LEU A 358 -14.26 5.83 5.58
N MET A 359 -14.79 6.83 4.85
CA MET A 359 -14.42 8.24 4.98
C MET A 359 -14.92 8.92 6.25
N GLN A 360 -16.18 8.72 6.62
CA GLN A 360 -16.87 9.59 7.58
C GLN A 360 -16.86 9.09 9.02
N GLU A 361 -16.83 7.77 9.27
CA GLU A 361 -17.21 7.26 10.60
C GLU A 361 -16.19 6.30 11.24
N GLN A 362 -15.35 5.59 10.47
CA GLN A 362 -14.68 4.41 11.02
C GLN A 362 -13.16 4.35 10.77
N VAL A 363 -12.67 4.67 9.56
CA VAL A 363 -11.27 4.35 9.22
C VAL A 363 -10.37 5.59 9.02
N MET A 364 -10.79 6.58 8.25
CA MET A 364 -9.94 7.76 7.97
C MET A 364 -9.43 8.48 9.24
N PRO A 365 -10.22 8.63 10.32
CA PRO A 365 -9.74 9.34 11.51
C PRO A 365 -8.63 8.62 12.29
N ILE A 366 -8.52 7.29 12.18
CA ILE A 366 -7.58 6.48 12.97
C ILE A 366 -6.30 6.12 12.23
N VAL A 367 -6.24 6.36 10.92
CA VAL A 367 -5.03 6.08 10.12
C VAL A 367 -4.14 7.30 10.06
N SER A 368 -2.84 7.12 10.21
CA SER A 368 -1.88 8.23 10.13
C SER A 368 -1.46 8.55 8.69
N SER A 369 -1.57 7.55 7.80
CA SER A 369 -1.19 7.68 6.40
C SER A 369 -2.12 6.90 5.47
N ILE A 370 -2.27 7.37 4.23
CA ILE A 370 -2.96 6.65 3.16
C ILE A 370 -2.08 6.53 1.90
N GLY A 371 -2.19 5.44 1.17
CA GLY A 371 -1.69 5.26 -0.20
C GLY A 371 -2.85 4.98 -1.16
N LEU A 372 -2.83 5.60 -2.35
CA LEU A 372 -3.90 5.49 -3.36
C LEU A 372 -3.46 5.99 -4.75
N ASN A 373 -4.17 5.57 -5.81
CA ASN A 373 -3.96 6.04 -7.18
C ASN A 373 -5.05 7.04 -7.63
N GLU A 374 -4.99 7.48 -8.91
CA GLU A 374 -5.93 8.45 -9.46
C GLU A 374 -7.40 8.02 -9.48
N GLN A 375 -7.66 6.72 -9.63
CA GLN A 375 -9.02 6.16 -9.63
C GLN A 375 -9.63 6.27 -8.23
N GLU A 376 -8.93 5.80 -7.19
CA GLU A 376 -9.45 5.92 -5.82
C GLU A 376 -9.51 7.38 -5.37
N LEU A 377 -8.54 8.24 -5.76
CA LEU A 377 -8.58 9.67 -5.42
C LEU A 377 -9.84 10.35 -5.96
N LEU A 378 -10.14 10.13 -7.24
CA LEU A 378 -11.32 10.73 -7.86
C LEU A 378 -12.59 10.12 -7.27
N PHE A 379 -12.59 8.82 -6.99
CA PHE A 379 -13.74 8.16 -6.39
C PHE A 379 -14.04 8.67 -4.97
N LEU A 380 -13.01 8.91 -4.14
CA LEU A 380 -13.14 9.58 -2.84
C LEU A 380 -13.81 10.95 -2.99
N SER A 381 -13.35 11.75 -3.96
CA SER A 381 -13.98 13.05 -4.22
C SER A 381 -15.42 12.90 -4.70
N GLN A 382 -15.73 11.93 -5.55
CA GLN A 382 -17.09 11.70 -6.05
C GLN A 382 -18.05 11.21 -4.96
N ALA A 383 -17.57 10.36 -4.06
CA ALA A 383 -18.36 9.80 -2.95
C ALA A 383 -18.64 10.86 -1.87
N GLY A 384 -17.61 11.61 -1.46
CA GLY A 384 -17.70 12.64 -0.43
C GLY A 384 -18.05 14.05 -0.93
N GLU A 385 -18.51 14.19 -2.18
CA GLU A 385 -18.84 15.49 -2.80
C GLU A 385 -17.70 16.54 -2.73
N GLY A 386 -16.46 16.08 -2.82
CA GLY A 386 -15.24 16.89 -2.77
C GLY A 386 -14.94 17.67 -4.06
N PRO A 387 -13.77 18.34 -4.13
CA PRO A 387 -13.33 19.11 -5.29
C PRO A 387 -13.25 18.29 -6.58
N HIS A 388 -13.83 18.78 -7.68
CA HIS A 388 -13.84 18.10 -8.99
C HIS A 388 -14.66 16.79 -9.02
N SER A 389 -15.58 16.59 -8.06
CA SER A 389 -16.49 15.44 -7.99
C SER A 389 -17.40 15.28 -9.20
N GLU A 390 -17.61 16.34 -9.99
CA GLU A 390 -18.36 16.29 -11.24
C GLU A 390 -17.59 15.62 -12.40
N LEU A 391 -16.28 15.42 -12.25
CA LEU A 391 -15.46 14.78 -13.26
C LEU A 391 -15.77 13.28 -13.33
N ALA A 392 -16.30 12.82 -14.46
CA ALA A 392 -16.65 11.40 -14.64
C ALA A 392 -15.43 10.47 -14.61
N ALA A 393 -14.31 10.90 -15.23
CA ALA A 393 -13.04 10.17 -15.24
C ALA A 393 -11.91 11.11 -15.65
N TRP A 394 -10.67 10.76 -15.28
CA TRP A 394 -9.47 11.44 -15.78
C TRP A 394 -9.31 11.26 -17.29
N LYS A 395 -8.84 12.31 -17.97
CA LYS A 395 -8.56 12.28 -19.42
C LYS A 395 -7.06 12.40 -19.64
N GLY A 396 -6.38 11.26 -19.78
CA GLY A 396 -4.92 11.21 -19.83
C GLY A 396 -4.30 11.35 -18.45
N VAL A 397 -3.14 12.01 -18.36
CA VAL A 397 -2.45 12.26 -17.08
C VAL A 397 -3.30 13.17 -16.20
N PRO A 398 -3.59 12.80 -14.94
CA PRO A 398 -4.36 13.64 -14.00
C PRO A 398 -3.72 15.03 -13.84
N ASP A 399 -4.52 16.09 -13.90
CA ASP A 399 -4.04 17.46 -13.68
C ASP A 399 -3.53 17.62 -12.25
N VAL A 400 -2.26 18.03 -12.10
CA VAL A 400 -1.60 18.16 -10.79
C VAL A 400 -2.38 19.11 -9.87
N GLY A 401 -2.93 20.19 -10.41
CA GLY A 401 -3.70 21.16 -9.63
C GLY A 401 -4.96 20.53 -9.03
N ARG A 402 -5.73 19.80 -9.84
CA ARG A 402 -6.94 19.09 -9.38
C ARG A 402 -6.62 18.01 -8.36
N VAL A 403 -5.58 17.22 -8.60
CA VAL A 403 -5.11 16.21 -7.64
C VAL A 403 -4.75 16.88 -6.31
N SER A 404 -4.00 17.99 -6.35
CA SER A 404 -3.60 18.74 -5.16
C SER A 404 -4.80 19.30 -4.38
N ASP A 405 -5.85 19.74 -5.08
CA ASP A 405 -7.08 20.23 -4.46
C ASP A 405 -7.80 19.11 -3.67
N ILE A 406 -7.92 17.91 -4.27
CA ILE A 406 -8.56 16.78 -3.60
C ILE A 406 -7.73 16.31 -2.40
N LEU A 407 -6.40 16.20 -2.55
CA LEU A 407 -5.49 15.81 -1.47
C LEU A 407 -5.54 16.78 -0.28
N LEU A 408 -5.58 18.09 -0.58
CA LEU A 408 -5.74 19.11 0.46
C LEU A 408 -7.08 18.95 1.17
N TRP A 409 -8.17 18.80 0.42
CA TRP A 409 -9.51 18.62 0.97
C TRP A 409 -9.61 17.38 1.87
N ILE A 410 -9.01 16.24 1.49
CA ILE A 410 -8.99 15.04 2.35
C ILE A 410 -8.29 15.34 3.68
N LEU A 411 -7.11 15.96 3.65
CA LEU A 411 -6.36 16.31 4.87
C LEU A 411 -7.08 17.36 5.72
N GLU A 412 -7.88 18.23 5.11
CA GLU A 412 -8.65 19.26 5.80
C GLU A 412 -9.95 18.74 6.42
N GLN A 413 -10.66 17.84 5.74
CA GLN A 413 -11.94 17.31 6.23
C GLN A 413 -11.79 16.08 7.13
N HIS A 414 -10.79 15.24 6.85
CA HIS A 414 -10.63 13.93 7.50
C HIS A 414 -9.28 13.78 8.21
N GLY A 415 -8.38 14.76 8.06
CA GLY A 415 -7.04 14.73 8.64
C GLY A 415 -6.84 15.67 9.81
N ARG A 416 -5.58 15.72 10.25
CA ARG A 416 -5.11 16.55 11.36
C ARG A 416 -4.56 17.90 10.91
N SER A 417 -5.20 18.53 9.92
CA SER A 417 -4.81 19.87 9.49
C SER A 417 -5.15 20.93 10.56
N ASP A 418 -6.24 20.75 11.30
CA ASP A 418 -6.51 21.53 12.51
C ASP A 418 -5.85 20.85 13.72
N PRO A 419 -4.99 21.54 14.50
CA PRO A 419 -4.42 20.98 15.73
C PRO A 419 -5.46 20.53 16.77
N SER A 420 -6.71 21.02 16.68
CA SER A 420 -7.84 20.58 17.52
C SER A 420 -8.57 19.34 16.99
N SER A 421 -8.24 18.87 15.80
CA SER A 421 -8.76 17.61 15.26
C SER A 421 -8.21 16.42 16.04
N GLU A 422 -9.08 15.48 16.36
CA GLU A 422 -8.73 14.18 16.96
C GLU A 422 -8.33 13.14 15.90
N ALA A 423 -8.37 13.48 14.60
CA ALA A 423 -7.92 12.59 13.54
C ALA A 423 -6.39 12.46 13.52
N ASP A 424 -5.88 11.30 13.13
CA ASP A 424 -4.44 11.03 13.03
C ASP A 424 -3.87 11.19 11.62
N LEU A 425 -4.74 11.29 10.60
CA LEU A 425 -4.33 11.34 9.20
C LEU A 425 -3.51 12.60 8.89
N THR A 426 -2.24 12.40 8.58
CA THR A 426 -1.26 13.47 8.33
C THR A 426 -0.41 13.25 7.08
N ARG A 427 -0.60 12.15 6.36
CA ARG A 427 0.17 11.80 5.15
C ARG A 427 -0.71 11.11 4.10
N ILE A 428 -0.63 11.57 2.86
CA ILE A 428 -1.20 10.87 1.71
C ILE A 428 -0.10 10.69 0.66
N HIS A 429 0.15 9.44 0.27
CA HIS A 429 1.04 9.09 -0.83
C HIS A 429 0.20 8.78 -2.07
N PHE A 430 0.04 9.79 -2.91
CA PHE A 430 -0.63 9.66 -4.19
C PHE A 430 0.34 9.19 -5.25
N HIS A 431 -0.02 8.14 -5.99
CA HIS A 431 0.79 7.63 -7.09
C HIS A 431 -0.03 7.37 -8.34
N THR A 432 0.31 8.06 -9.43
CA THR A 432 -0.22 7.79 -10.77
C THR A 432 0.91 7.39 -11.71
N LEU A 433 0.57 6.93 -12.91
CA LEU A 433 1.53 6.47 -13.91
C LEU A 433 2.66 7.47 -14.19
N ALA A 434 2.35 8.78 -14.23
CA ALA A 434 3.29 9.80 -14.71
C ALA A 434 4.06 10.53 -13.59
N TYR A 435 3.48 10.66 -12.40
CA TYR A 435 4.07 11.39 -11.27
C TYR A 435 3.49 10.89 -9.96
N HIS A 436 4.21 11.10 -8.87
CA HIS A 436 3.73 10.84 -7.51
C HIS A 436 3.69 12.15 -6.72
N ILE A 437 2.78 12.25 -5.76
CA ILE A 437 2.71 13.36 -4.80
C ILE A 437 2.68 12.78 -3.39
N LEU A 438 3.55 13.29 -2.53
CA LEU A 438 3.50 13.05 -1.10
C LEU A 438 3.01 14.33 -0.41
N ALA A 439 1.75 14.33 0.00
CA ALA A 439 1.12 15.42 0.72
C ALA A 439 1.17 15.13 2.23
N THR A 440 1.71 16.05 3.01
CA THR A 440 1.87 15.87 4.46
C THR A 440 1.48 17.11 5.24
N VAL A 441 0.80 16.90 6.36
CA VAL A 441 0.63 17.94 7.38
C VAL A 441 1.99 18.23 8.00
N ASP A 442 2.32 19.50 8.09
CA ASP A 442 3.61 19.97 8.56
C ASP A 442 3.88 19.57 10.02
N GLY A 443 5.13 19.22 10.29
CA GLY A 443 5.58 18.86 11.65
C GLY A 443 5.53 17.37 11.97
N TYR A 444 4.77 16.57 11.22
CA TYR A 444 4.60 15.13 11.49
C TYR A 444 5.59 14.23 10.76
N TRP A 445 6.01 14.60 9.55
CA TRP A 445 6.84 13.73 8.69
C TRP A 445 8.15 14.39 8.25
N GLY A 446 9.16 13.57 8.00
CA GLY A 446 10.51 13.93 7.55
C GLY A 446 11.02 13.03 6.43
N ASN A 447 11.99 13.53 5.65
CA ASN A 447 12.58 12.83 4.50
C ASN A 447 11.63 12.62 3.29
N GLN A 448 10.53 13.39 3.22
CA GLN A 448 9.49 13.25 2.19
C GLN A 448 9.99 13.38 0.74
N ALA A 449 10.99 14.21 0.49
CA ALA A 449 11.58 14.35 -0.84
C ALA A 449 12.24 13.04 -1.32
N ALA A 450 13.07 12.42 -0.47
CA ALA A 450 13.68 11.12 -0.79
C ALA A 450 12.62 10.01 -0.87
N ALA A 451 11.60 10.05 0.01
CA ALA A 451 10.52 9.08 0.01
C ALA A 451 9.71 9.05 -1.29
N VAL A 452 9.27 10.23 -1.78
CA VAL A 452 8.50 10.28 -3.03
C VAL A 452 9.35 9.87 -4.23
N MET A 453 10.64 10.23 -4.26
CA MET A 453 11.59 9.79 -5.29
C MET A 453 11.84 8.27 -5.25
N ALA A 454 11.96 7.68 -4.05
CA ALA A 454 12.13 6.24 -3.89
C ALA A 454 10.91 5.48 -4.43
N GLY A 455 9.70 5.96 -4.12
CA GLY A 455 8.46 5.45 -4.70
C GLY A 455 8.46 5.53 -6.24
N ALA A 456 8.84 6.68 -6.82
CA ALA A 456 8.91 6.83 -8.28
C ALA A 456 9.99 5.94 -8.92
N ARG A 457 11.14 5.77 -8.25
CA ARG A 457 12.23 4.91 -8.73
C ARG A 457 11.82 3.45 -8.77
N VAL A 458 11.16 2.95 -7.71
CA VAL A 458 10.69 1.55 -7.69
C VAL A 458 9.65 1.30 -8.78
N ALA A 459 8.77 2.27 -9.04
CA ALA A 459 7.81 2.18 -10.14
C ALA A 459 8.53 1.93 -11.48
N SER A 460 9.60 2.67 -11.75
CA SER A 460 10.42 2.51 -12.95
C SER A 460 11.13 1.16 -13.02
N THR A 461 11.82 0.77 -11.95
CA THR A 461 12.66 -0.43 -11.94
C THR A 461 11.81 -1.71 -11.97
N GLN A 462 10.75 -1.78 -11.16
CA GLN A 462 9.85 -2.93 -11.11
C GLN A 462 9.06 -3.09 -12.41
N ALA A 463 8.53 -2.00 -12.97
CA ALA A 463 7.81 -2.06 -14.25
C ALA A 463 8.70 -2.60 -15.38
N CYS A 464 9.96 -2.18 -15.44
CA CYS A 464 10.91 -2.67 -16.44
C CYS A 464 11.55 -4.04 -16.11
N GLY A 465 11.33 -4.59 -14.90
CA GLY A 465 12.01 -5.80 -14.44
C GLY A 465 13.53 -5.65 -14.32
N LEU A 466 13.99 -4.47 -13.88
CA LEU A 466 15.40 -4.12 -13.75
C LEU A 466 15.78 -3.85 -12.29
N ARG A 467 17.07 -3.99 -11.96
CA ARG A 467 17.60 -3.61 -10.65
C ARG A 467 17.85 -2.11 -10.49
N SER A 468 18.11 -1.43 -11.60
CA SER A 468 18.37 0.01 -11.67
C SER A 468 17.67 0.59 -12.89
N VAL A 469 17.43 1.90 -12.89
CA VAL A 469 16.80 2.57 -14.02
C VAL A 469 17.74 2.54 -15.23
N ASP A 470 17.22 2.10 -16.38
CA ASP A 470 17.88 2.21 -17.68
C ASP A 470 17.23 3.36 -18.46
N PRO A 471 17.90 4.51 -18.61
CA PRO A 471 17.33 5.69 -19.27
C PRO A 471 16.88 5.46 -20.72
N SER A 472 17.41 4.42 -21.40
CA SER A 472 16.98 4.08 -22.76
C SER A 472 15.58 3.45 -22.80
N LYS A 473 15.18 2.76 -21.73
CA LYS A 473 13.94 1.99 -21.62
C LYS A 473 12.79 2.74 -20.95
N VAL A 474 13.05 3.95 -20.46
CA VAL A 474 12.06 4.78 -19.77
C VAL A 474 11.83 6.09 -20.52
N GLU A 475 10.71 6.74 -20.22
CA GLU A 475 10.32 8.05 -20.74
C GLU A 475 9.59 8.87 -19.67
N VAL A 476 9.77 10.19 -19.70
CA VAL A 476 8.93 11.11 -18.90
C VAL A 476 7.59 11.35 -19.58
N LYS A 477 6.49 11.08 -18.87
CA LYS A 477 5.11 11.37 -19.33
C LYS A 477 4.44 12.53 -18.59
N ALA A 478 5.01 12.98 -17.48
CA ALA A 478 4.47 14.08 -16.71
C ALA A 478 4.63 15.43 -17.41
N PRO A 479 3.74 16.40 -17.13
CA PRO A 479 3.94 17.77 -17.58
C PRO A 479 5.18 18.38 -16.91
N LEU A 480 6.00 19.08 -17.70
CA LEU A 480 7.19 19.79 -17.19
C LEU A 480 6.84 21.10 -16.48
N GLU A 481 5.71 21.69 -16.84
CA GLU A 481 5.12 22.86 -16.18
C GLU A 481 3.70 22.51 -15.73
N PHE A 482 3.35 22.85 -14.49
CA PHE A 482 2.04 22.55 -13.91
C PHE A 482 1.68 23.62 -12.87
N HIS A 483 0.47 23.55 -12.31
CA HIS A 483 0.03 24.46 -11.25
C HIS A 483 -0.20 23.73 -9.93
N SER A 484 0.01 24.42 -8.81
CA SER A 484 -0.20 23.89 -7.45
C SER A 484 -1.67 23.67 -7.06
N SER A 485 -2.60 24.17 -7.87
CA SER A 485 -4.06 24.14 -7.65
C SER A 485 -4.76 24.35 -8.98
N HIS A 486 -5.97 23.79 -9.16
CA HIS A 486 -6.80 24.10 -10.33
C HIS A 486 -7.48 25.46 -10.17
N GLY A 487 -7.96 25.75 -8.97
CA GLY A 487 -8.54 27.04 -8.58
C GLY A 487 -7.50 28.04 -8.06
N GLU A 488 -7.88 29.30 -7.91
CA GLU A 488 -7.04 30.29 -7.24
C GLU A 488 -7.10 30.14 -5.70
N PRO A 489 -6.00 30.37 -4.96
CA PRO A 489 -4.69 30.79 -5.46
C PRO A 489 -3.91 29.62 -6.10
N ARG A 490 -3.35 29.83 -7.28
CA ARG A 490 -2.45 28.87 -7.93
C ARG A 490 -1.08 29.46 -8.22
N GLU A 491 -0.06 28.63 -8.09
CA GLU A 491 1.33 28.94 -8.41
C GLU A 491 1.73 28.11 -9.64
N LYS A 492 2.41 28.74 -10.60
CA LYS A 492 3.01 28.03 -11.73
C LYS A 492 4.34 27.42 -11.27
N LEU A 493 4.43 26.11 -11.36
CA LEU A 493 5.59 25.31 -10.97
C LEU A 493 6.25 24.68 -12.21
N THR A 494 7.56 24.42 -12.11
CA THR A 494 8.35 23.83 -13.21
C THR A 494 9.28 22.76 -12.67
N LEU A 495 9.38 21.64 -13.38
CA LEU A 495 10.28 20.54 -13.03
C LEU A 495 11.74 20.95 -13.30
N ASN A 496 12.60 20.76 -12.30
CA ASN A 496 14.06 20.79 -12.48
C ASN A 496 14.60 19.35 -12.56
N PRO A 497 15.10 18.88 -13.71
CA PRO A 497 15.58 17.50 -13.84
C PRO A 497 16.72 17.12 -12.88
N ALA A 498 17.58 18.07 -12.51
CA ALA A 498 18.71 17.86 -11.61
C ALA A 498 18.30 17.88 -10.12
N ALA A 499 17.10 18.38 -9.83
CA ALA A 499 16.48 18.36 -8.51
C ALA A 499 15.01 17.95 -8.69
N PRO A 500 14.74 16.66 -9.01
CA PRO A 500 13.47 16.19 -9.58
C PRO A 500 12.31 16.13 -8.56
N VAL A 501 12.41 16.88 -7.46
CA VAL A 501 11.32 17.09 -6.51
C VAL A 501 10.93 18.56 -6.55
N THR A 502 9.69 18.81 -6.95
CA THR A 502 9.07 20.12 -6.81
C THR A 502 8.21 20.13 -5.56
N ALA A 503 8.53 21.01 -4.61
CA ALA A 503 7.78 21.15 -3.37
C ALA A 503 7.04 22.50 -3.32
N TRP A 504 5.83 22.48 -2.79
CA TRP A 504 5.05 23.70 -2.52
C TRP A 504 4.20 23.50 -1.26
N ARG A 505 3.70 24.61 -0.72
CA ARG A 505 2.95 24.62 0.54
C ARG A 505 1.59 25.29 0.35
N ARG A 506 0.55 24.72 0.94
CA ARG A 506 -0.80 25.32 1.05
C ARG A 506 -1.28 25.17 2.48
N GLY A 507 -1.46 26.30 3.18
CA GLY A 507 -1.79 26.29 4.60
C GLY A 507 -0.68 25.60 5.42
N ASN A 508 -1.04 24.55 6.15
CA ASN A 508 -0.14 23.69 6.91
C ASN A 508 0.15 22.34 6.24
N VAL A 509 -0.14 22.22 4.95
CA VAL A 509 0.19 21.03 4.16
C VAL A 509 1.31 21.35 3.19
N THR A 510 2.35 20.52 3.19
CA THR A 510 3.43 20.55 2.21
C THR A 510 3.28 19.39 1.24
N PHE A 511 3.40 19.68 -0.04
CA PHE A 511 3.33 18.74 -1.14
C PHE A 511 4.71 18.54 -1.74
N HIS A 512 5.07 17.29 -2.02
CA HIS A 512 6.30 16.93 -2.71
C HIS A 512 5.94 16.12 -3.96
N LEU A 513 6.18 16.67 -5.14
CA LEU A 513 5.95 15.99 -6.41
C LEU A 513 7.27 15.58 -7.04
N THR A 514 7.34 14.33 -7.50
CA THR A 514 8.37 13.87 -8.45
C THR A 514 7.70 13.22 -9.65
N VAL A 515 8.35 13.29 -10.80
CA VAL A 515 7.91 12.55 -11.99
C VAL A 515 8.31 11.07 -11.90
N VAL A 516 7.61 10.21 -12.60
CA VAL A 516 7.96 8.80 -12.80
C VAL A 516 8.69 8.66 -14.14
N LEU A 517 9.78 7.88 -14.16
CA LEU A 517 10.41 7.46 -15.40
C LEU A 517 9.69 6.21 -15.91
N VAL A 518 8.66 6.41 -16.75
CA VAL A 518 7.71 5.36 -17.13
C VAL A 518 8.38 4.33 -18.04
N CYS A 519 8.28 3.05 -17.70
CA CYS A 519 8.80 2.00 -18.55
C CYS A 519 8.07 1.96 -19.91
N LYS A 520 8.82 2.05 -21.02
CA LYS A 520 8.27 1.99 -22.39
C LYS A 520 7.67 0.63 -22.72
N GLN A 521 8.24 -0.44 -22.17
CA GLN A 521 7.83 -1.83 -22.39
C GLN A 521 7.78 -2.55 -21.03
N PRO A 522 6.68 -2.39 -20.28
CA PRO A 522 6.56 -2.99 -18.96
C PRO A 522 6.53 -4.51 -19.03
N LEU A 523 7.23 -5.16 -18.11
CA LEU A 523 7.22 -6.61 -17.90
C LEU A 523 6.20 -7.00 -16.82
N ARG A 524 6.10 -6.21 -15.75
CA ARG A 524 5.22 -6.48 -14.60
C ARG A 524 4.72 -5.16 -14.00
N THR A 525 3.42 -4.94 -14.02
CA THR A 525 2.77 -3.76 -13.41
C THR A 525 1.77 -4.11 -12.31
N VAL A 526 1.44 -5.40 -12.15
CA VAL A 526 0.63 -5.87 -11.01
C VAL A 526 1.43 -5.68 -9.72
N GLY A 527 0.79 -5.11 -8.71
CA GLY A 527 1.39 -4.80 -7.42
C GLY A 527 2.34 -3.60 -7.42
N LEU A 528 2.29 -2.76 -8.46
CA LEU A 528 3.21 -1.62 -8.55
C LEU A 528 2.88 -0.53 -7.52
N GLY A 529 1.59 -0.23 -7.29
CA GLY A 529 1.14 0.71 -6.25
C GLY A 529 1.61 0.28 -4.86
N ASP A 530 1.39 -0.99 -4.51
CA ASP A 530 1.84 -1.60 -3.26
C ASP A 530 3.34 -1.41 -3.02
N ALA A 531 4.16 -1.68 -4.05
CA ALA A 531 5.60 -1.50 -3.95
C ALA A 531 6.02 -0.02 -3.82
N ILE A 532 5.30 0.89 -4.48
CA ILE A 532 5.49 2.34 -4.39
C ILE A 532 5.19 2.81 -2.96
N SER A 533 4.06 2.41 -2.38
CA SER A 533 3.68 2.77 -1.01
C SER A 533 4.65 2.22 0.02
N ALA A 534 5.05 0.96 -0.11
CA ALA A 534 6.07 0.34 0.74
C ALA A 534 7.40 1.11 0.73
N GLU A 535 7.92 1.45 -0.47
CA GLU A 535 9.15 2.24 -0.60
C GLU A 535 8.98 3.66 -0.04
N GLY A 536 7.84 4.29 -0.31
CA GLY A 536 7.52 5.59 0.27
C GLY A 536 7.54 5.56 1.81
N LEU A 537 7.09 4.48 2.44
CA LEU A 537 7.10 4.31 3.90
C LEU A 537 8.51 4.06 4.45
N VAL A 538 9.30 3.18 3.82
CA VAL A 538 10.69 2.89 4.24
C VAL A 538 11.54 4.16 4.29
N TYR A 539 11.34 5.06 3.32
CA TYR A 539 12.08 6.31 3.26
C TYR A 539 11.43 7.46 4.04
N SER A 540 10.24 7.28 4.62
CA SER A 540 9.59 8.29 5.46
C SER A 540 10.06 8.19 6.91
N GLU A 541 10.14 9.34 7.59
CA GLU A 541 10.42 9.42 9.03
C GLU A 541 9.23 10.04 9.76
N LEU A 542 8.66 9.36 10.75
CA LEU A 542 7.71 9.99 11.66
C LEU A 542 8.49 10.85 12.68
N LYS A 543 8.14 12.13 12.74
CA LYS A 543 8.69 13.05 13.72
C LYS A 543 7.99 12.85 15.04
N THR A 544 8.76 12.74 16.12
CA THR A 544 8.19 12.79 17.47
C THR A 544 7.54 14.16 17.66
N PRO A 545 6.30 14.24 18.16
CA PRO A 545 5.69 15.51 18.52
C PRO A 545 6.64 16.24 19.47
N GLN A 546 7.05 17.46 19.12
CA GLN A 546 7.72 18.30 20.10
C GLN A 546 6.66 18.69 21.14
N PRO A 547 6.87 18.42 22.44
CA PRO A 547 5.99 18.96 23.45
C PRO A 547 6.04 20.49 23.35
N PHE A 548 4.86 21.11 23.17
CA PHE A 548 4.69 22.55 23.12
C PHE A 548 5.14 23.24 24.41
#